data_AF-A0A0U4Z1X9-F1
#
_entry.id   AF-A0A0U4Z1X9-F1
#
_cell.length_a   1.000
_cell.length_b   1.000
_cell.length_c   1.000
_cell.angle_alpha   90.00
_cell.angle_beta   90.00
_cell.angle_gamma   90.00
#
_symmetry.space_group_name_H-M   'P 1'
#
loop_
_entity.id
_entity.type
_entity.pdbx_description
1 polymer ?
#
loop_
_entity_poly.entity_id
_entity_poly.type
_entity_poly.pdbx_seq_one_letter_code
_entity_poly.pdbx_strand_id
1 'polypeptide(L)'
;MEGQDVVISMVAIFATSCQLILVDAAIAAGVKRFLPSEFGPPSRDEQFAALHPALPPKVATVDYLRSKESQISWSALIPGAFFDWAMRIGLFGFDIKSKEATLIDGGTTVFTASTLPNIARATWQR
;
A
#
# COMPACT_ATOMS: atom_id res chain seq x y z
N MET A 1 -13.30 15.80 -7.05
CA MET A 1 -12.59 15.92 -5.76
C MET A 1 -12.60 17.37 -5.27
N GLU A 2 -13.53 18.21 -5.74
CA GLU A 2 -13.58 19.63 -5.41
C GLU A 2 -13.85 19.83 -3.90
N GLY A 3 -13.20 20.84 -3.33
CA GLY A 3 -13.35 21.19 -1.91
C GLY A 3 -12.63 20.25 -0.92
N GLN A 4 -11.83 19.28 -1.40
CA GLN A 4 -11.05 18.39 -0.53
C GLN A 4 -9.58 18.83 -0.45
N ASP A 5 -9.03 18.85 0.77
CA ASP A 5 -7.59 19.14 0.97
C ASP A 5 -6.70 17.91 0.72
N VAL A 6 -7.22 16.71 0.97
CA VAL A 6 -6.47 15.45 0.93
C VAL A 6 -7.27 14.37 0.22
N VAL A 7 -6.61 13.59 -0.63
CA VAL A 7 -7.17 12.37 -1.23
C VAL A 7 -6.35 11.16 -0.76
N ILE A 8 -7.05 10.13 -0.28
CA ILE A 8 -6.45 8.85 0.13
C ILE A 8 -6.99 7.78 -0.81
N SER A 9 -6.12 7.22 -1.65
CA SER A 9 -6.47 6.17 -2.59
C SER A 9 -6.40 4.81 -1.90
N MET A 10 -7.51 4.10 -1.86
CA MET A 10 -7.64 2.73 -1.31
C MET A 10 -8.09 1.74 -2.39
N VAL A 11 -7.69 1.96 -3.65
CA VAL A 11 -8.06 1.07 -4.76
C VAL A 11 -7.42 -0.30 -4.58
N ALA A 12 -8.14 -1.36 -4.98
CA ALA A 12 -7.62 -2.72 -4.87
C ALA A 12 -6.31 -2.90 -5.65
N ILE A 13 -5.47 -3.85 -5.22
CA ILE A 13 -4.12 -4.05 -5.76
C ILE A 13 -4.09 -4.22 -7.30
N PHE A 14 -5.10 -4.86 -7.88
CA PHE A 14 -5.24 -5.08 -9.33
C PHE A 14 -5.82 -3.88 -10.10
N ALA A 15 -6.27 -2.84 -9.41
CA ALA A 15 -6.78 -1.59 -9.99
C ALA A 15 -5.79 -0.42 -9.81
N THR A 16 -4.57 -0.70 -9.35
CA THR A 16 -3.56 0.33 -9.06
C THR A 16 -3.08 1.07 -10.32
N SER A 17 -3.21 0.48 -11.51
CA SER A 17 -2.96 1.16 -12.79
C SER A 17 -3.89 2.37 -13.03
N CYS A 18 -5.08 2.36 -12.44
CA CYS A 18 -6.05 3.46 -12.55
C CYS A 18 -5.72 4.63 -11.62
N GLN A 19 -4.61 4.63 -10.88
CA GLN A 19 -4.31 5.73 -9.96
C GLN A 19 -3.80 6.98 -10.65
N LEU A 20 -3.20 6.87 -11.83
CA LEU A 20 -2.67 8.03 -12.56
C LEU A 20 -3.77 9.04 -12.87
N ILE A 21 -4.94 8.57 -13.33
CA ILE A 21 -6.09 9.44 -13.57
C ILE A 21 -6.64 10.06 -12.27
N LEU A 22 -6.52 9.36 -11.13
CA LEU A 22 -6.90 9.90 -9.82
C LEU A 22 -5.95 10.99 -9.35
N VAL A 23 -4.65 10.85 -9.65
CA VAL A 23 -3.64 11.90 -9.39
C VAL A 23 -3.94 13.13 -10.23
N ASP A 24 -4.20 12.97 -11.53
CA ASP A 24 -4.53 14.09 -12.41
C ASP A 24 -5.83 14.78 -11.98
N ALA A 25 -6.86 14.00 -11.63
CA ALA A 25 -8.12 14.54 -11.12
C ALA A 25 -7.94 15.30 -9.79
N ALA A 26 -7.05 14.83 -8.91
CA ALA A 26 -6.73 15.51 -7.64
C ALA A 26 -6.03 16.85 -7.90
N ILE A 27 -5.04 16.87 -8.79
CA ILE A 27 -4.35 18.10 -9.21
C ILE A 27 -5.34 19.09 -9.82
N ALA A 28 -6.16 18.65 -10.77
CA ALA A 28 -7.15 19.50 -11.44
C ALA A 28 -8.19 20.07 -10.47
N ALA A 29 -8.56 19.32 -9.42
CA ALA A 29 -9.48 19.77 -8.39
C ALA A 29 -8.84 20.66 -7.31
N GLY A 30 -7.54 20.94 -7.38
CA GLY A 30 -6.81 21.76 -6.40
C GLY A 30 -6.53 21.06 -5.05
N VAL A 31 -6.52 19.72 -5.02
CA VAL A 31 -6.18 18.95 -3.82
C VAL A 31 -4.73 19.22 -3.42
N LYS A 32 -4.48 19.42 -2.12
CA LYS A 32 -3.14 19.77 -1.60
C LYS A 32 -2.25 18.55 -1.39
N ARG A 33 -2.83 17.40 -1.03
CA ARG A 33 -2.08 16.18 -0.70
C ARG A 33 -2.74 14.91 -1.24
N PHE A 34 -1.92 13.99 -1.77
CA PHE A 34 -2.36 12.68 -2.25
C PHE A 34 -1.63 11.54 -1.52
N LEU A 35 -2.36 10.53 -1.06
CA LEU A 35 -1.81 9.29 -0.54
C LEU A 35 -2.17 8.17 -1.54
N PRO A 36 -1.20 7.60 -2.28
CA PRO A 36 -1.47 6.48 -3.19
C PRO A 36 -1.77 5.19 -2.41
N SER A 37 -2.40 4.24 -3.10
CA SER A 37 -2.73 2.91 -2.59
C SER A 37 -1.49 2.02 -2.49
N GLU A 38 -0.57 2.40 -1.60
CA GLU A 38 0.69 1.71 -1.38
C GLU A 38 0.59 0.63 -0.31
N PHE A 39 -0.15 0.90 0.79
CA PHE A 39 -0.49 0.08 1.97
C PHE A 39 -0.13 -1.42 1.93
N GLY A 40 1.14 -1.75 1.78
CA GLY A 40 1.60 -3.13 1.63
C GLY A 40 3.12 -3.19 1.59
N PRO A 41 3.70 -4.12 0.82
CA PRO A 41 5.15 -4.27 0.74
C PRO A 41 5.81 -3.14 -0.07
N PRO A 42 7.14 -2.94 0.08
CA PRO A 42 7.85 -1.85 -0.58
C PRO A 42 7.82 -2.02 -2.10
N SER A 43 7.08 -1.16 -2.78
CA SER A 43 7.03 -1.13 -4.25
C SER A 43 8.37 -0.72 -4.87
N ARG A 44 9.17 0.06 -4.14
CA ARG A 44 10.46 0.63 -4.60
C ARG A 44 11.66 -0.31 -4.45
N ASP A 45 11.47 -1.50 -3.89
CA ASP A 45 12.47 -2.57 -3.96
C ASP A 45 12.27 -3.33 -5.27
N GLU A 46 13.22 -3.19 -6.20
CA GLU A 46 13.12 -3.80 -7.53
C GLU A 46 13.04 -5.32 -7.49
N GLN A 47 13.74 -5.97 -6.55
CA GLN A 47 13.68 -7.41 -6.39
C GLN A 47 12.28 -7.81 -5.94
N PHE A 48 11.72 -7.09 -4.97
CA PHE A 48 10.37 -7.35 -4.47
C PHE A 48 9.30 -7.07 -5.54
N ALA A 49 9.42 -5.95 -6.28
CA ALA A 49 8.50 -5.57 -7.34
C ALA A 49 8.44 -6.62 -8.46
N ALA A 50 9.55 -7.30 -8.74
CA ALA A 50 9.62 -8.38 -9.71
C ALA A 50 8.90 -9.67 -9.24
N LEU A 51 8.64 -9.85 -7.95
CA LEU A 51 8.01 -11.06 -7.41
C LEU A 51 6.51 -11.14 -7.66
N HIS A 52 5.83 -10.01 -7.94
CA HIS A 52 4.37 -10.00 -8.06
C HIS A 52 3.87 -9.04 -9.13
N PRO A 53 3.07 -9.50 -10.12
CA PRO A 53 2.67 -8.71 -11.29
C PRO A 53 1.82 -7.47 -10.95
N ALA A 54 1.27 -7.39 -9.73
CA ALA A 54 0.51 -6.23 -9.27
C ALA A 54 1.36 -5.12 -8.62
N LEU A 55 2.68 -5.27 -8.53
CA LEU A 55 3.60 -4.27 -7.95
C LEU A 55 4.15 -3.26 -8.97
N PRO A 56 4.47 -3.61 -10.24
CA PRO A 56 4.90 -2.61 -11.22
C PRO A 56 3.94 -1.42 -11.40
N PRO A 57 2.60 -1.58 -11.39
CA PRO A 57 1.68 -0.43 -11.44
C PRO A 57 1.76 0.50 -10.23
N LYS A 58 2.12 -0.04 -9.05
CA LYS A 58 2.40 0.75 -7.84
C LYS A 58 3.66 1.60 -8.01
N VAL A 59 4.73 1.02 -8.55
CA VAL A 59 5.97 1.73 -8.91
C VAL A 59 5.66 2.89 -9.85
N ALA A 60 4.91 2.63 -10.93
CA ALA A 60 4.52 3.65 -11.89
C ALA A 60 3.70 4.78 -11.26
N THR A 61 2.82 4.48 -10.29
CA THR A 61 2.05 5.50 -9.56
C THR A 61 2.97 6.41 -8.74
N VAL A 62 3.94 5.83 -8.04
CA VAL A 62 4.91 6.60 -7.23
C VAL A 62 5.81 7.45 -8.12
N ASP A 63 6.33 6.90 -9.21
CA ASP A 63 7.17 7.64 -10.16
C ASP A 63 6.39 8.80 -10.80
N TYR A 64 5.10 8.59 -11.09
CA TYR A 64 4.22 9.64 -11.58
C TYR A 64 4.06 10.76 -10.54
N LEU A 65 3.77 10.42 -9.28
CA LEU A 65 3.66 11.41 -8.19
C LEU A 65 4.94 12.22 -7.99
N ARG A 66 6.11 11.58 -8.08
CA ARG A 66 7.42 12.26 -8.04
C ARG A 66 7.56 13.31 -9.15
N SER A 67 7.12 12.98 -10.37
CA SER A 67 7.12 13.92 -11.49
C SER A 67 6.17 15.12 -11.31
N LYS A 68 5.25 15.04 -10.34
CA LYS A 68 4.22 16.05 -10.05
C LYS A 68 4.43 16.77 -8.71
N GLU A 69 5.59 16.64 -8.07
CA GLU A 69 5.86 17.25 -6.75
C GLU A 69 5.76 18.78 -6.73
N SER A 70 5.94 19.44 -7.88
CA SER A 70 5.69 20.88 -8.03
C SER A 70 4.21 21.28 -8.03
N GLN A 71 3.30 20.31 -8.19
CA GLN A 71 1.85 20.51 -8.32
C GLN A 71 1.07 19.96 -7.13
N ILE A 72 1.54 18.87 -6.51
CA ILE A 72 0.84 18.22 -5.40
C ILE A 72 1.83 17.56 -4.43
N SER A 73 1.56 17.66 -3.13
CA SER A 73 2.33 16.93 -2.11
C SER A 73 1.83 15.49 -1.99
N TRP A 74 2.71 14.54 -1.65
CA TRP A 74 2.29 13.15 -1.52
C TRP A 74 3.10 12.39 -0.47
N SER A 75 2.55 11.26 -0.01
CA SER A 75 3.28 10.30 0.82
C SER A 75 2.72 8.90 0.65
N ALA A 76 3.61 7.92 0.50
CA ALA A 76 3.26 6.51 0.52
C ALA A 76 3.40 5.94 1.94
N LEU A 77 2.42 5.14 2.37
CA LEU A 77 2.51 4.37 3.61
C LEU A 77 2.84 2.91 3.27
N ILE A 78 3.95 2.40 3.81
CA ILE A 78 4.44 1.04 3.62
C ILE A 78 4.40 0.30 4.98
N PRO A 79 3.23 -0.21 5.41
CA PRO A 79 3.05 -0.82 6.73
C PRO A 79 3.52 -2.27 6.82
N GLY A 80 4.02 -2.85 5.73
CA GLY A 80 4.27 -4.29 5.61
C GLY A 80 2.96 -5.07 5.43
N ALA A 81 2.94 -6.33 5.86
CA ALA A 81 1.75 -7.17 5.79
C ALA A 81 0.65 -6.71 6.76
N PHE A 82 -0.62 -6.87 6.36
CA PHE A 82 -1.77 -6.62 7.24
C PHE A 82 -1.90 -7.78 8.23
N PHE A 83 -1.29 -7.65 9.40
CA PHE A 83 -1.02 -8.76 10.31
C PHE A 83 -2.28 -9.55 10.70
N ASP A 84 -3.30 -8.86 11.21
CA ASP A 84 -4.53 -9.48 11.72
C ASP A 84 -5.39 -10.08 10.60
N TRP A 85 -5.39 -9.46 9.42
CA TRP A 85 -6.06 -10.03 8.25
C TRP A 85 -5.32 -11.26 7.71
N ALA A 86 -4.00 -11.17 7.54
CA ALA A 86 -3.14 -12.23 7.03
C ALA A 86 -3.15 -13.47 7.94
N MET A 87 -3.16 -13.28 9.26
CA MET A 87 -3.34 -14.36 10.24
C MET A 87 -4.68 -15.08 10.08
N ARG A 88 -5.78 -14.35 9.85
CA ARG A 88 -7.11 -14.95 9.70
C ARG A 88 -7.27 -15.78 8.43
N ILE A 89 -6.57 -15.42 7.37
CA ILE A 89 -6.62 -16.15 6.09
C ILE A 89 -5.51 -17.20 5.96
N GLY A 90 -4.68 -17.39 6.99
CA GLY A 90 -3.59 -18.38 6.98
C GLY A 90 -2.39 -18.01 6.11
N LEU A 91 -2.25 -16.74 5.71
CA LEU A 91 -1.20 -16.28 4.77
C LEU A 91 0.22 -16.52 5.30
N PHE A 92 0.40 -16.49 6.62
CA PHE A 92 1.70 -16.74 7.27
C PHE A 92 1.96 -18.22 7.59
N GLY A 93 1.13 -19.14 7.08
CA GLY A 93 1.28 -20.58 7.32
C GLY A 93 0.75 -21.07 8.67
N PHE A 94 0.03 -20.23 9.42
CA PHE A 94 -0.64 -20.65 10.65
C PHE A 94 -2.06 -21.13 10.35
N ASP A 95 -2.35 -22.40 10.68
CA ASP A 95 -3.71 -22.91 10.78
C ASP A 95 -4.14 -22.91 12.25
N ILE A 96 -4.93 -21.91 12.61
CA ILE A 96 -5.43 -21.73 13.98
C ILE A 96 -6.39 -22.86 14.38
N LYS A 97 -7.11 -23.47 13.43
CA LYS A 97 -8.09 -24.52 13.72
C LYS A 97 -7.39 -25.84 14.02
N SER A 98 -6.42 -26.25 13.18
CA SER A 98 -5.65 -27.47 13.39
C SER A 98 -4.52 -27.30 14.42
N LYS A 99 -4.19 -26.05 14.78
CA LYS A 99 -3.05 -25.68 15.65
C LYS A 99 -1.71 -26.07 15.04
N GLU A 100 -1.60 -25.93 13.73
CA GLU A 100 -0.39 -26.24 12.98
C GLU A 100 0.24 -24.96 12.43
N ALA A 101 1.55 -25.02 12.21
CA ALA A 101 2.30 -23.93 11.59
C ALA A 101 3.25 -24.51 10.54
N THR A 102 3.18 -23.95 9.33
CA THR A 102 4.20 -24.15 8.30
C THR A 102 5.28 -23.09 8.49
N LEU A 103 6.50 -23.53 8.76
CA LEU A 103 7.66 -22.65 8.86
C LEU A 103 8.19 -22.35 7.46
N ILE A 104 7.73 -21.26 6.87
CA ILE A 104 8.26 -20.72 5.60
C ILE A 104 9.75 -20.44 5.81
N ASP A 105 10.60 -20.99 4.92
CA ASP A 105 12.06 -20.89 5.00
C ASP A 105 12.64 -21.27 6.38
N GLY A 106 12.06 -22.31 7.00
CA GLY A 106 12.45 -22.78 8.33
C GLY A 106 12.13 -21.80 9.47
N GLY A 107 11.34 -20.74 9.21
CA GLY A 107 10.91 -19.77 10.21
C GLY A 107 12.01 -18.76 10.58
N THR A 108 13.02 -18.59 9.72
CA THR A 108 14.17 -17.72 9.99
C THR A 108 14.05 -16.32 9.37
N THR A 109 13.17 -16.17 8.37
CA THR A 109 12.97 -14.91 7.65
C THR A 109 12.22 -13.89 8.52
N VAL A 110 12.78 -12.69 8.64
CA VAL A 110 12.11 -11.55 9.30
C VAL A 110 11.25 -10.82 8.27
N PHE A 111 10.02 -10.46 8.66
CA PHE A 111 9.13 -9.63 7.86
C PHE A 111 8.51 -8.51 8.71
N THR A 112 8.05 -7.46 8.05
CA THR A 112 7.33 -6.36 8.70
C THR A 112 5.83 -6.55 8.54
N ALA A 113 5.08 -6.29 9.61
CA ALA A 113 3.64 -6.34 9.59
C ALA A 113 3.04 -5.34 10.59
N SER A 114 1.85 -4.84 10.26
CA SER A 114 1.08 -3.91 11.08
C SER A 114 -0.38 -4.34 11.14
N THR A 115 -1.05 -4.06 12.25
CA THR A 115 -2.49 -4.33 12.36
C THR A 115 -3.29 -3.28 11.60
N LEU A 116 -4.44 -3.66 11.03
CA LEU A 116 -5.31 -2.74 10.30
C LEU A 116 -5.67 -1.46 11.10
N PRO A 117 -5.99 -1.53 12.42
CA PRO A 117 -6.22 -0.32 13.22
C PRO A 117 -4.99 0.59 13.33
N ASN A 118 -3.78 0.02 13.43
CA ASN A 118 -2.55 0.81 13.47
C ASN A 118 -2.26 1.45 12.12
N ILE A 119 -2.53 0.76 11.01
CA ILE A 119 -2.39 1.30 9.65
C ILE A 119 -3.35 2.49 9.46
N ALA A 120 -4.63 2.33 9.82
CA ALA A 120 -5.61 3.41 9.74
C ALA A 120 -5.17 4.64 10.56
N ARG A 121 -4.71 4.40 11.80
CA ARG A 121 -4.20 5.46 12.68
C ARG A 121 -2.92 6.11 12.14
N ALA A 122 -2.03 5.38 11.47
CA ALA A 122 -0.85 5.95 10.84
C ALA A 122 -1.16 6.73 9.55
N THR A 123 -2.25 6.36 8.87
CA THR A 123 -2.68 7.01 7.62
C THR A 123 -3.21 8.41 7.87
N TRP A 124 -4.04 8.57 8.90
CA TRP A 124 -4.62 9.86 9.25
C TRP A 124 -5.01 9.92 10.73
N GLN A 125 -4.70 11.06 11.35
CA GLN A 125 -5.21 11.45 12.67
C GLN A 125 -5.68 12.90 12.58
N ARG A 126 -6.79 13.20 13.26
CA ARG A 126 -7.30 14.57 13.39
C ARG A 126 -6.50 15.35 14.42
#